data_AF-A0A8I1NX67-F1
#
_entry.id   AF-A0A8I1NX67-F1
#
_cell.length_a   1.000
_cell.length_b   1.000
_cell.length_c   1.000
_cell.angle_alpha   90.00
_cell.angle_beta   90.00
_cell.angle_gamma   90.00
#
_symmetry.space_group_name_H-M   'P 1'
#
loop_
_entity.id
_entity.type
_entity.pdbx_description
1 polymer ?
#
loop_
_entity_poly.entity_id
_entity_poly.type
_entity_poly.pdbx_seq_one_letter_code
_entity_poly.pdbx_strand_id
1 'polypeptide(L)'
;MTGLSRRSFLLSSAAAFALPALPAVPAAAVPAIAKPATMMWICGTPGEMDWRAFNAPTAEQAWLQYCDRLGLEVDEFPMGEDCVDRVAAWDGMQPDQIGPADWLAADYGTICERCDCEIYSGSDGRVVSSGEAVCQACMTIAERVEMEPASLVDDLMNDIANEGEAEIREKLVAAREWGDLPADLWARAVAGASDT
;
A
#
# COMPACT_ATOMS: atom_id res chain seq x y z
N MET A 1 -35.60 -63.90 25.73
CA MET A 1 -34.85 -63.91 26.99
C MET A 1 -34.41 -62.48 27.26
N THR A 2 -35.21 -61.72 28.03
CA THR A 2 -34.91 -61.32 29.44
C THR A 2 -33.65 -60.47 29.54
N GLY A 3 -33.62 -59.23 30.04
CA GLY A 3 -34.52 -58.40 30.81
C GLY A 3 -33.71 -57.18 31.30
N LEU A 4 -34.39 -56.11 31.73
CA LEU A 4 -33.83 -54.81 32.15
C LEU A 4 -32.67 -54.87 33.16
N SER A 5 -31.84 -53.82 33.20
CA SER A 5 -31.79 -52.96 34.41
C SER A 5 -31.25 -51.55 34.13
N ARG A 6 -32.17 -50.59 34.05
CA ARG A 6 -31.94 -49.16 34.25
C ARG A 6 -31.92 -48.91 35.76
N ARG A 7 -30.79 -49.10 36.44
CA ARG A 7 -30.57 -48.70 37.84
C ARG A 7 -29.13 -49.01 38.28
N SER A 8 -28.23 -48.08 38.00
CA SER A 8 -27.06 -47.82 38.85
C SER A 8 -26.81 -46.31 38.79
N PHE A 9 -27.57 -45.56 39.57
CA PHE A 9 -27.21 -45.08 40.92
C PHE A 9 -26.42 -43.78 40.85
N LEU A 10 -27.15 -42.71 41.14
CA LEU A 10 -26.71 -41.40 41.55
C LEU A 10 -25.55 -41.49 42.56
N LEU A 11 -24.64 -40.52 42.52
CA LEU A 11 -24.12 -39.77 43.68
C LEU A 11 -22.71 -39.23 43.35
N SER A 12 -22.63 -37.94 43.07
CA SER A 12 -21.49 -37.13 43.52
C SER A 12 -21.99 -35.72 43.73
N SER A 13 -22.19 -35.43 45.02
CA SER A 13 -22.75 -34.22 45.58
C SER A 13 -21.87 -33.01 45.29
N ALA A 14 -22.51 -31.90 44.90
CA ALA A 14 -21.89 -30.59 44.83
C ALA A 14 -21.39 -30.17 46.23
N ALA A 15 -20.08 -29.96 46.36
CA ALA A 15 -19.51 -29.25 47.49
C ALA A 15 -19.60 -27.74 47.20
N ALA A 16 -20.66 -27.11 47.72
CA ALA A 16 -20.74 -25.65 47.77
C ALA A 16 -19.76 -25.15 48.82
N PHE A 17 -18.59 -24.69 48.40
CA PHE A 17 -17.70 -23.91 49.25
C PHE A 17 -18.33 -22.52 49.44
N ALA A 18 -18.87 -22.27 50.64
CA ALA A 18 -19.20 -20.93 51.09
C ALA A 18 -17.88 -20.19 51.36
N LEU A 19 -17.37 -19.52 50.33
CA LEU A 19 -16.29 -18.55 50.49
C LEU A 19 -16.86 -17.32 51.22
N PRO A 20 -16.15 -16.77 52.23
CA PRO A 20 -16.53 -15.49 52.79
C PRO A 20 -16.45 -14.43 51.69
N ALA A 21 -17.55 -13.69 51.50
CA ALA A 21 -17.61 -12.54 50.61
C ALA A 21 -16.66 -11.45 51.14
N LEU A 22 -15.40 -11.50 50.71
CA LEU A 22 -14.48 -10.39 50.89
C LEU A 22 -15.01 -9.20 50.07
N PRO A 23 -14.99 -7.98 50.63
CA PRO A 23 -15.39 -6.79 49.88
C PRO A 23 -14.52 -6.66 48.65
N ALA A 24 -15.16 -6.68 47.47
CA ALA A 24 -14.49 -6.44 46.20
C ALA A 24 -13.97 -5.01 46.21
N VAL A 25 -12.66 -4.85 46.38
CA VAL A 25 -12.00 -3.57 46.09
C VAL A 25 -12.18 -3.34 44.59
N PRO A 26 -12.81 -2.24 44.16
CA PRO A 26 -12.89 -1.94 42.73
C PRO A 26 -11.47 -1.85 42.20
N ALA A 27 -11.12 -2.76 41.30
CA ALA A 27 -9.86 -2.68 40.58
C ALA A 27 -9.85 -1.32 39.87
N ALA A 28 -8.90 -0.46 40.25
CA ALA A 28 -8.69 0.79 39.55
C ALA A 28 -8.48 0.45 38.07
N ALA A 29 -9.27 1.09 37.20
CA ALA A 29 -9.08 0.97 35.76
C ALA A 29 -7.63 1.34 35.46
N VAL A 30 -6.85 0.37 34.98
CA VAL A 30 -5.51 0.63 34.46
C VAL A 30 -5.71 1.63 33.33
N PRO A 31 -5.14 2.85 33.38
CA PRO A 31 -5.22 3.76 32.25
C PRO A 31 -4.66 3.01 31.05
N ALA A 32 -5.45 2.94 29.98
CA ALA A 32 -4.96 2.40 28.72
C ALA A 32 -3.68 3.15 28.40
N ILE A 33 -2.55 2.43 28.33
CA ILE A 33 -1.28 2.99 27.88
C ILE A 33 -1.58 3.47 26.47
N ALA A 34 -1.76 4.78 26.31
CA ALA A 34 -1.80 5.38 24.99
C ALA A 34 -0.45 5.03 24.37
N LYS A 35 -0.46 4.13 23.37
CA LYS A 35 0.75 3.91 22.57
C LYS A 35 1.19 5.30 22.13
N PRO A 36 2.46 5.70 22.36
CA PRO A 36 2.95 6.90 21.74
C PRO A 36 2.68 6.74 20.25
N ALA A 37 1.88 7.64 19.68
CA ALA A 37 1.74 7.75 18.24
C ALA A 37 3.13 8.14 17.76
N THR A 38 3.91 7.15 17.38
CA THR A 38 5.24 7.39 16.87
C THR A 38 5.09 8.18 15.59
N MET A 39 5.66 9.36 15.55
CA MET A 39 5.59 10.23 14.38
C MET A 39 6.50 9.68 13.29
N MET A 40 5.98 9.69 12.07
CA MET A 40 6.73 9.28 10.89
C MET A 40 7.26 10.48 10.12
N TRP A 41 8.55 10.42 9.84
CA TRP A 41 9.26 11.41 9.04
C TRP A 41 9.87 10.70 7.85
N ILE A 42 10.16 11.46 6.81
CA ILE A 42 11.07 11.03 5.77
C ILE A 42 12.28 11.94 5.76
N CYS A 43 13.43 11.40 5.41
CA CYS A 43 14.64 12.16 5.18
C CYS A 43 15.26 11.74 3.86
N GLY A 44 15.81 12.71 3.12
CA GLY A 44 16.40 12.48 1.82
C GLY A 44 17.08 13.74 1.29
N THR A 45 17.59 13.65 0.08
CA THR A 45 18.19 14.77 -0.64
C THR A 45 17.13 15.36 -1.58
N PRO A 46 16.86 16.69 -1.53
CA PRO A 46 15.90 17.32 -2.43
C PRO A 46 16.23 17.06 -3.89
N GLY A 47 15.26 16.53 -4.64
CA GLY A 47 15.41 16.19 -6.06
C GLY A 47 16.04 14.81 -6.34
N GLU A 48 16.43 14.06 -5.30
CA GLU A 48 16.95 12.70 -5.43
C GLU A 48 15.90 11.65 -5.02
N MET A 49 16.16 10.38 -5.37
CA MET A 49 15.34 9.21 -5.04
C MET A 49 15.85 8.43 -3.82
N ASP A 50 16.55 9.10 -2.90
CA ASP A 50 17.19 8.49 -1.73
C ASP A 50 16.38 8.58 -0.43
N TRP A 51 15.12 9.03 -0.51
CA TRP A 51 14.23 9.20 0.64
C TRP A 51 14.06 7.92 1.47
N ARG A 52 14.07 8.08 2.80
CA ARG A 52 13.92 7.01 3.77
C ARG A 52 12.95 7.42 4.87
N ALA A 53 12.10 6.48 5.29
CA ALA A 53 11.18 6.69 6.40
C ALA A 53 11.87 6.43 7.75
N PHE A 54 11.60 7.29 8.73
CA PHE A 54 12.12 7.22 10.08
C PHE A 54 11.01 7.41 11.11
N ASN A 55 11.09 6.62 12.16
CA ASN A 55 10.24 6.75 13.33
C ASN A 55 10.99 7.62 14.36
N ALA A 56 10.52 8.83 14.60
CA ALA A 56 11.20 9.77 15.48
C ALA A 56 10.23 10.76 16.13
N PRO A 57 10.45 11.15 17.41
CA PRO A 57 9.68 12.20 18.08
C PRO A 57 9.74 13.58 17.41
N THR A 58 10.83 13.92 16.72
CA THR A 58 11.02 15.23 16.05
C THR A 58 11.75 15.08 14.72
N ALA A 59 11.69 16.14 13.89
CA ALA A 59 12.41 16.22 12.61
C ALA A 59 13.93 16.08 12.81
N GLU A 60 14.50 16.76 13.81
CA GLU A 60 15.93 16.72 14.10
C GLU A 60 16.37 15.31 14.48
N GLN A 61 15.55 14.57 15.24
CA GLN A 61 15.86 13.19 15.60
C GLN A 61 15.74 12.24 14.40
N ALA A 62 14.83 12.50 13.46
CA ALA A 62 14.78 11.78 12.19
C ALA A 62 16.06 12.04 11.36
N TRP A 63 16.49 13.30 11.27
CA TRP A 63 17.72 13.67 10.56
C TRP A 63 18.96 13.02 11.17
N LEU A 64 19.08 13.01 12.50
CA LEU A 64 20.18 12.33 13.19
C LEU A 64 20.25 10.84 12.83
N GLN A 65 19.10 10.16 12.75
CA GLN A 65 19.03 8.76 12.33
C GLN A 65 19.42 8.59 10.84
N TYR A 66 19.04 9.53 9.98
CA TYR A 66 19.44 9.54 8.57
C TYR A 66 20.95 9.70 8.41
N CYS A 67 21.56 10.68 9.09
CA CYS A 67 23.01 10.89 9.11
C CYS A 67 23.76 9.67 9.63
N ASP A 68 23.35 9.11 10.78
CA ASP A 68 23.97 7.91 11.37
C ASP A 68 23.94 6.73 10.39
N ARG A 69 22.80 6.51 9.71
CA ARG A 69 22.66 5.46 8.69
C ARG A 69 23.63 5.62 7.53
N LEU A 70 23.88 6.86 7.10
CA LEU A 70 24.79 7.16 5.98
C LEU A 70 26.25 7.31 6.42
N GLY A 71 26.54 7.27 7.74
CA GLY A 71 27.86 7.54 8.28
C GLY A 71 28.30 8.99 8.10
N LEU A 72 27.34 9.92 8.10
CA LEU A 72 27.57 11.36 7.95
C LEU A 72 27.66 12.04 9.32
N GLU A 73 28.62 12.93 9.47
CA GLU A 73 28.72 13.80 10.63
C GLU A 73 27.77 15.00 10.45
N VAL A 74 26.90 15.23 11.42
CA VAL A 74 25.83 16.25 11.34
C VAL A 74 26.39 17.67 11.26
N ASP A 75 27.58 17.90 11.82
CA ASP A 75 28.28 19.18 11.74
C ASP A 75 28.75 19.50 10.31
N GLU A 76 29.00 18.47 9.49
CA GLU A 76 29.37 18.60 8.08
C GLU A 76 28.14 18.61 7.16
N PHE A 77 27.04 17.98 7.60
CA PHE A 77 25.77 17.87 6.88
C PHE A 77 24.59 18.34 7.75
N PRO A 78 24.45 19.67 7.96
CA PRO A 78 23.35 20.22 8.74
C PRO A 78 22.01 19.97 8.04
N MET A 79 20.95 19.85 8.85
CA MET A 79 19.58 19.65 8.35
C MET A 79 19.14 20.86 7.51
N GLY A 80 18.88 20.64 6.22
CA GLY A 80 18.19 21.60 5.36
C GLY A 80 16.68 21.56 5.61
N GLU A 81 15.98 22.67 5.31
CA GLU A 81 14.51 22.76 5.46
C GLU A 81 13.79 21.71 4.60
N ASP A 82 14.30 21.43 3.40
CA ASP A 82 13.69 20.49 2.45
C ASP A 82 14.23 19.05 2.59
N CYS A 83 15.10 18.77 3.57
CA CYS A 83 15.70 17.44 3.73
C CYS A 83 14.89 16.50 4.64
N VAL A 84 13.87 17.02 5.32
CA VAL A 84 13.06 16.27 6.29
C VAL A 84 11.60 16.68 6.20
N ASP A 85 10.74 15.73 5.87
CA ASP A 85 9.29 15.96 5.78
C ASP A 85 8.50 15.09 6.75
N ARG A 86 7.34 15.61 7.16
CA ARG A 86 6.42 14.92 8.06
C ARG A 86 5.34 14.19 7.27
N VAL A 87 5.20 12.88 7.47
CA VAL A 87 4.15 12.07 6.83
C VAL A 87 3.14 11.55 7.85
N ALA A 88 2.15 12.38 8.18
CA ALA A 88 1.16 12.08 9.24
C ALA A 88 0.34 10.81 8.97
N ALA A 89 0.13 10.46 7.70
CA ALA A 89 -0.61 9.27 7.29
C ALA A 89 0.06 7.95 7.76
N TRP A 90 1.37 7.98 8.04
CA TRP A 90 2.13 6.79 8.43
C TRP A 90 2.30 6.64 9.94
N ASP A 91 1.70 7.52 10.76
CA ASP A 91 1.88 7.47 12.21
C ASP A 91 1.48 6.13 12.82
N GLY A 92 2.35 5.64 13.70
CA GLY A 92 2.18 4.32 14.32
C GLY A 92 2.58 3.13 13.44
N MET A 93 2.93 3.34 12.17
CA MET A 93 3.59 2.34 11.34
C MET A 93 5.08 2.23 11.71
N GLN A 94 5.68 1.08 11.38
CA GLN A 94 7.14 0.92 11.38
C GLN A 94 7.69 1.24 9.98
N PRO A 95 8.93 1.74 9.86
CA PRO A 95 9.54 2.07 8.57
C PRO A 95 9.54 0.93 7.55
N ASP A 96 9.68 -0.31 8.00
CA ASP A 96 9.69 -1.52 7.16
C ASP A 96 8.30 -1.95 6.68
N GLN A 97 7.24 -1.30 7.17
CA GLN A 97 5.86 -1.51 6.72
C GLN A 97 5.44 -0.54 5.60
N ILE A 98 6.26 0.47 5.30
CA ILE A 98 5.95 1.49 4.30
C ILE A 98 6.43 0.98 2.95
N GLY A 99 5.48 0.57 2.11
CA GLY A 99 5.73 0.02 0.79
C GLY A 99 5.64 1.07 -0.33
N PRO A 100 5.99 0.69 -1.57
CA PRO A 100 5.93 1.59 -2.72
C PRO A 100 4.58 2.31 -2.90
N ALA A 101 3.46 1.62 -2.67
CA ALA A 101 2.14 2.25 -2.73
C ALA A 101 1.92 3.35 -1.69
N ASP A 102 2.48 3.19 -0.48
CA ASP A 102 2.42 4.22 0.56
C ASP A 102 3.23 5.46 0.15
N TRP A 103 4.44 5.25 -0.40
CA TRP A 103 5.30 6.31 -0.94
C TRP A 103 4.58 7.10 -2.04
N LEU A 104 3.98 6.38 -3.00
CA LEU A 104 3.27 7.00 -4.11
C LEU A 104 2.02 7.75 -3.66
N ALA A 105 1.27 7.20 -2.69
CA ALA A 105 0.10 7.84 -2.11
C ALA A 105 0.44 9.10 -1.28
N ALA A 106 1.67 9.19 -0.78
CA ALA A 106 2.20 10.35 -0.07
C ALA A 106 2.83 11.40 -1.02
N ASP A 107 2.69 11.23 -2.35
CA ASP A 107 3.26 12.09 -3.39
C ASP A 107 4.80 12.12 -3.42
N TYR A 108 5.43 11.01 -3.01
CA TYR A 108 6.86 10.81 -3.15
C TYR A 108 7.16 9.79 -4.26
N GLY A 109 8.36 9.91 -4.82
CA GLY A 109 8.86 8.95 -5.79
C GLY A 109 9.09 7.58 -5.18
N THR A 110 8.89 6.53 -5.98
CA THR A 110 9.15 5.15 -5.58
C THR A 110 9.60 4.31 -6.77
N ILE A 111 9.71 3.00 -6.55
CA ILE A 111 10.07 2.03 -7.58
C ILE A 111 8.83 1.23 -7.98
N CYS A 112 8.61 1.08 -9.29
CA CYS A 112 7.59 0.21 -9.85
C CYS A 112 7.83 -1.24 -9.41
N GLU A 113 6.83 -1.85 -8.78
CA GLU A 113 6.93 -3.20 -8.23
C GLU A 113 6.98 -4.31 -9.31
N ARG A 114 6.82 -3.96 -10.59
CA ARG A 114 6.85 -4.90 -11.73
C ARG A 114 8.12 -4.84 -12.58
N CYS A 115 8.78 -3.69 -12.66
CA CYS A 115 9.95 -3.51 -13.55
C CYS A 115 11.13 -2.81 -12.90
N ASP A 116 11.04 -2.46 -11.62
CA ASP A 116 12.06 -1.75 -10.87
C ASP A 116 12.44 -0.35 -11.41
N CYS A 117 11.63 0.23 -12.31
CA CYS A 117 11.82 1.61 -12.78
C CYS A 117 11.32 2.62 -11.74
N GLU A 118 11.99 3.77 -11.67
CA GLU A 118 11.57 4.93 -10.87
C GLU A 118 10.24 5.51 -11.39
N ILE A 119 9.32 5.80 -10.48
CA ILE A 119 7.99 6.34 -10.78
C ILE A 119 7.59 7.43 -9.79
N TYR A 120 6.75 8.36 -10.27
CA TYR A 120 6.17 9.42 -9.45
C TYR A 120 4.66 9.54 -9.69
N SER A 121 3.92 9.99 -8.66
CA SER A 121 2.47 10.10 -8.70
C SER A 121 2.00 11.12 -9.76
N GLY A 122 2.78 12.21 -9.93
CA GLY A 122 2.52 13.27 -10.90
C GLY A 122 2.93 12.95 -12.35
N SER A 123 3.63 11.83 -12.59
CA SER A 123 3.99 11.37 -13.93
C SER A 123 3.23 10.10 -14.29
N ASP A 124 3.89 8.96 -14.09
CA ASP A 124 3.58 7.66 -14.66
C ASP A 124 3.27 6.60 -13.59
N GLY A 125 3.45 6.91 -12.31
CA GLY A 125 3.16 5.99 -11.21
C GLY A 125 1.66 5.92 -10.89
N ARG A 126 1.14 4.71 -10.68
CA ARG A 126 -0.23 4.45 -10.22
C ARG A 126 -0.24 3.38 -9.12
N VAL A 127 -1.12 3.53 -8.13
CA VAL A 127 -1.46 2.42 -7.21
C VAL A 127 -2.66 1.67 -7.80
N VAL A 128 -2.42 0.46 -8.31
CA VAL A 128 -3.49 -0.38 -8.91
C VAL A 128 -4.37 -1.02 -7.85
N SER A 129 -5.51 -1.60 -8.26
CA SER A 129 -6.50 -2.18 -7.33
C SER A 129 -5.98 -3.37 -6.50
N SER A 130 -4.88 -4.01 -6.91
CA SER A 130 -4.15 -4.99 -6.11
C SER A 130 -3.40 -4.37 -4.91
N GLY A 131 -3.21 -3.05 -4.91
CA GLY A 131 -2.41 -2.30 -3.94
C GLY A 131 -0.94 -2.12 -4.35
N GLU A 132 -0.54 -2.56 -5.55
CA GLU A 132 0.82 -2.38 -6.06
C GLU A 132 1.04 -0.97 -6.63
N ALA A 133 2.22 -0.39 -6.44
CA ALA A 133 2.67 0.80 -7.18
C ALA A 133 3.36 0.38 -8.48
N VAL A 134 2.79 0.79 -9.61
CA VAL A 134 3.25 0.38 -10.94
C VAL A 134 3.41 1.59 -11.86
N CYS A 135 4.36 1.52 -12.81
CA CYS A 135 4.44 2.49 -13.89
C CYS A 135 3.33 2.25 -14.92
N GLN A 136 2.94 3.31 -15.65
CA GLN A 136 1.93 3.24 -16.70
C GLN A 136 2.23 2.16 -17.74
N ALA A 137 3.51 1.97 -18.09
CA ALA A 137 3.94 0.95 -19.04
C ALA A 137 3.79 -0.50 -18.52
N CYS A 138 3.71 -0.69 -17.21
CA CYS A 138 3.51 -2.00 -16.57
C CYS A 138 2.05 -2.26 -16.17
N MET A 139 1.15 -1.30 -16.38
CA MET A 139 -0.28 -1.51 -16.18
C MET A 139 -0.84 -2.44 -17.27
N THR A 140 -1.66 -3.38 -16.85
CA THR A 140 -2.44 -4.24 -17.73
C THR A 140 -3.60 -3.47 -18.34
N ILE A 141 -4.16 -3.96 -19.45
CA ILE A 141 -5.38 -3.36 -20.03
C ILE A 141 -6.51 -3.28 -19.01
N ALA A 142 -6.73 -4.33 -18.21
CA ALA A 142 -7.77 -4.32 -17.18
C ALA A 142 -7.61 -3.16 -16.19
N GLU A 143 -6.38 -2.93 -15.71
CA GLU A 143 -6.07 -1.84 -14.78
C GLU A 143 -6.22 -0.47 -15.45
N ARG A 144 -5.80 -0.33 -16.71
CA ARG A 144 -5.95 0.92 -17.47
C ARG A 144 -7.41 1.23 -17.78
N VAL A 145 -8.25 0.23 -18.04
CA VAL A 145 -9.70 0.39 -18.20
C VAL A 145 -10.35 0.93 -16.92
N GLU A 146 -9.92 0.43 -15.75
CA GLU A 146 -10.42 0.87 -14.45
C GLU A 146 -9.98 2.31 -14.11
N MET A 147 -8.69 2.60 -14.32
CA MET A 147 -8.07 3.82 -13.77
C MET A 147 -7.95 4.97 -14.76
N GLU A 148 -7.73 4.69 -16.04
CA GLU A 148 -7.41 5.69 -17.06
C GLU A 148 -8.00 5.38 -18.45
N PRO A 149 -9.32 5.13 -18.55
CA PRO A 149 -9.94 4.68 -19.81
C PRO A 149 -9.83 5.69 -20.95
N ALA A 150 -9.68 6.99 -20.64
CA ALA A 150 -9.45 8.00 -21.68
C ALA A 150 -8.03 7.91 -22.27
N SER A 151 -7.00 7.87 -21.42
CA SER A 151 -5.61 7.73 -21.86
C SER A 151 -5.38 6.40 -22.59
N LEU A 152 -6.03 5.32 -22.15
CA LEU A 152 -5.99 4.04 -22.85
C LEU A 152 -6.53 4.15 -24.28
N VAL A 153 -7.65 4.85 -24.48
CA VAL A 153 -8.22 5.04 -25.83
C VAL A 153 -7.28 5.85 -26.71
N ASP A 154 -6.65 6.89 -26.17
CA ASP A 154 -5.71 7.73 -26.93
C ASP A 154 -4.45 6.93 -27.34
N ASP A 155 -3.91 6.11 -26.44
CA ASP A 155 -2.77 5.24 -26.75
C ASP A 155 -3.13 4.18 -27.80
N LEU A 156 -4.26 3.48 -27.61
CA LEU A 156 -4.73 2.50 -28.60
C LEU A 156 -4.99 3.15 -29.96
N MET A 157 -5.53 4.37 -29.99
CA MET A 157 -5.73 5.14 -31.22
C MET A 157 -4.40 5.39 -31.93
N ASN A 158 -3.38 5.87 -31.20
CA ASN A 158 -2.05 6.10 -31.75
C ASN A 158 -1.41 4.81 -32.26
N ASP A 159 -1.50 3.73 -31.49
CA ASP A 159 -0.96 2.42 -31.84
C ASP A 159 -1.64 1.85 -33.10
N ILE A 160 -2.98 1.97 -33.20
CA ILE A 160 -3.75 1.55 -34.38
C ILE A 160 -3.38 2.40 -35.60
N ALA A 161 -3.20 3.71 -35.46
CA ALA A 161 -2.80 4.58 -36.56
C ALA A 161 -1.39 4.24 -37.07
N ASN A 162 -0.48 3.85 -36.17
CA ASN A 162 0.91 3.54 -36.50
C ASN A 162 1.11 2.13 -37.07
N GLU A 163 0.40 1.14 -36.52
CA GLU A 163 0.66 -0.28 -36.79
C GLU A 163 -0.52 -1.02 -37.46
N GLY A 164 -1.71 -0.44 -37.42
CA GLY A 164 -2.94 -1.00 -37.99
C GLY A 164 -3.76 -1.81 -36.99
N GLU A 165 -5.09 -1.76 -37.17
CA GLU A 165 -6.07 -2.38 -36.26
C GLU A 165 -5.83 -3.89 -36.03
N ALA A 166 -5.53 -4.63 -37.10
CA ALA A 166 -5.33 -6.07 -37.04
C ALA A 166 -4.10 -6.46 -36.20
N GLU A 167 -3.01 -5.70 -36.34
CA GLU A 167 -1.75 -5.92 -35.63
C GLU A 167 -1.92 -5.68 -34.12
N ILE A 168 -2.50 -4.53 -33.74
CA ILE A 168 -2.76 -4.21 -32.33
C ILE A 168 -3.69 -5.24 -31.69
N ARG A 169 -4.72 -5.68 -32.42
CA ARG A 169 -5.59 -6.75 -31.94
C ARG A 169 -4.84 -8.07 -31.73
N GLU A 170 -3.95 -8.45 -32.65
CA GLU A 170 -3.12 -9.67 -32.50
C GLU A 170 -2.22 -9.59 -31.26
N LYS A 171 -1.59 -8.44 -31.01
CA LYS A 171 -0.78 -8.19 -29.81
C LYS A 171 -1.59 -8.35 -28.52
N LEU A 172 -2.77 -7.75 -28.44
CA LEU A 172 -3.66 -7.86 -27.28
C LEU A 172 -4.13 -9.31 -27.05
N VAL A 173 -4.37 -10.08 -28.12
CA VAL A 173 -4.69 -11.51 -28.01
C VAL A 173 -3.50 -12.31 -27.51
N ALA A 174 -2.29 -12.04 -28.02
CA ALA A 174 -1.06 -12.71 -27.61
C ALA A 174 -0.72 -12.43 -26.15
N ALA A 175 -0.94 -11.20 -25.68
CA ALA A 175 -0.79 -10.78 -24.28
C ALA A 175 -1.90 -11.33 -23.36
N ARG A 176 -2.97 -11.92 -23.93
CA ARG A 176 -4.18 -12.38 -23.23
C ARG A 176 -5.01 -11.26 -22.59
N GLU A 177 -4.88 -10.04 -23.10
CA GLU A 177 -5.54 -8.84 -22.58
C GLU A 177 -6.74 -8.41 -23.43
N TRP A 178 -6.93 -8.98 -24.63
CA TRP A 178 -8.07 -8.66 -25.49
C TRP A 178 -9.43 -8.88 -24.80
N GLY A 179 -9.51 -9.87 -23.89
CA GLY A 179 -10.73 -10.15 -23.14
C GLY A 179 -11.08 -9.07 -22.11
N ASP A 180 -10.10 -8.27 -21.69
CA ASP A 180 -10.25 -7.24 -20.66
C ASP A 180 -10.58 -5.87 -21.23
N LEU A 181 -10.49 -5.69 -22.56
CA LEU A 181 -10.81 -4.44 -23.25
C LEU A 181 -12.31 -4.36 -23.60
N PRO A 182 -13.08 -3.42 -23.03
CA PRO A 182 -14.46 -3.20 -23.42
C PRO A 182 -14.61 -2.84 -24.90
N ALA A 183 -15.62 -3.41 -25.55
CA ALA A 183 -15.84 -3.22 -26.99
C ALA A 183 -16.09 -1.76 -27.38
N ASP A 184 -16.66 -0.95 -26.48
CA ASP A 184 -16.90 0.47 -26.70
C ASP A 184 -15.60 1.29 -26.67
N LEU A 185 -14.64 0.95 -25.79
CA LEU A 185 -13.33 1.61 -25.76
C LEU A 185 -12.53 1.27 -27.03
N TRP A 186 -12.53 0.00 -27.45
CA TRP A 186 -11.93 -0.39 -28.72
C TRP A 186 -12.55 0.34 -29.91
N ALA A 187 -13.89 0.38 -30.01
CA ALA A 187 -14.58 1.06 -31.10
C ALA A 187 -14.24 2.55 -31.17
N ARG A 188 -14.08 3.21 -30.02
CA ARG A 188 -13.64 4.61 -29.96
C ARG A 188 -12.22 4.80 -30.47
N ALA A 189 -11.29 3.93 -30.07
CA ALA A 189 -9.90 3.99 -30.53
C ALA A 189 -9.79 3.79 -32.05
N VAL A 190 -10.50 2.81 -32.62
CA VAL A 190 -10.55 2.55 -34.07
C VAL A 190 -11.14 3.75 -34.83
N ALA A 191 -12.22 4.32 -34.32
CA ALA A 191 -12.84 5.49 -34.95
C ALA A 191 -11.88 6.68 -34.97
N GLY A 192 -11.23 6.98 -33.83
CA GLY A 192 -10.25 8.08 -33.74
C GLY A 192 -9.03 7.89 -34.64
N ALA A 193 -8.54 6.65 -34.79
CA ALA A 193 -7.36 6.36 -35.61
C ALA A 193 -7.62 6.56 -37.11
N SER A 194 -8.89 6.47 -37.53
CA SER A 194 -9.31 6.69 -38.92
C SER A 194 -9.41 8.18 -39.28
N ASP A 195 -9.45 9.05 -38.28
CA ASP A 195 -9.56 10.51 -38.42
C ASP A 195 -8.19 11.21 -38.38
N THR A 196 -7.11 10.46 -38.16
CA THR A 196 -5.72 10.96 -38.02
C THR A 196 -4.93 10.80 -39.33
#